data_AF-A0A2V7S3J9-F1
#
_entry.id   AF-A0A2V7S3J9-F1
#
_cell.length_a   1.000
_cell.length_b   1.000
_cell.length_c   1.000
_cell.angle_alpha   90.00
_cell.angle_beta   90.00
_cell.angle_gamma   90.00
#
_symmetry.space_group_name_H-M   'P 1'
#
loop_
_entity.id
_entity.type
_entity.pdbx_description
1 polymer ?
#
loop_
_entity_poly.entity_id
_entity_poly.type
_entity_poly.pdbx_seq_one_letter_code
_entity_poly.pdbx_strand_id
1 'polypeptide(L)' 'MPRSDADETRLQFESLALPFMRALYNTALRLTQEPQDAADLMQETFLRAYRTFENFTPGTNCKAWL' A
#
# COMPACT_ATOMS: atom_id res chain seq x y z
N MET A 1 26.43 -6.12 -7.82
CA MET A 1 25.50 -6.92 -7.00
C MET A 1 24.16 -6.94 -7.71
N PRO A 2 23.61 -8.09 -8.10
CA PRO A 2 22.23 -8.16 -8.56
C PRO A 2 21.30 -7.83 -7.37
N ARG A 3 20.31 -6.97 -7.59
CA ARG A 3 19.26 -6.71 -6.60
C ARG A 3 18.44 -7.99 -6.45
N SER A 4 18.08 -8.35 -5.22
CA SER A 4 17.26 -9.53 -4.94
C SER A 4 15.85 -9.32 -5.54
N ASP A 5 15.15 -10.36 -6.00
CA ASP A 5 13.77 -10.25 -6.52
C ASP A 5 12.81 -9.55 -5.52
N ALA A 6 13.07 -9.70 -4.22
CA ALA A 6 12.36 -9.01 -3.15
C ALA A 6 12.58 -7.48 -3.17
N ASP A 7 13.77 -7.01 -3.53
CA ASP A 7 14.06 -5.58 -3.66
C ASP A 7 13.33 -4.97 -4.87
N GLU A 8 13.21 -5.70 -5.98
CA GLU A 8 12.48 -5.25 -7.16
C GLU A 8 10.97 -5.19 -6.91
N THR A 9 10.42 -6.24 -6.29
CA THR A 9 9.02 -6.29 -5.85
C THR A 9 8.69 -5.12 -4.92
N ARG A 10 9.58 -4.84 -3.95
CA ARG A 10 9.42 -3.71 -3.04
C ARG A 10 9.41 -2.37 -3.77
N LEU A 11 10.34 -2.13 -4.69
CA LEU A 11 10.41 -0.88 -5.46
C LEU A 11 9.18 -0.67 -6.35
N GLN A 12 8.65 -1.75 -6.94
CA GLN A 12 7.41 -1.71 -7.71
C GLN A 12 6.21 -1.38 -6.82
N PHE A 13 6.08 -2.04 -5.66
CA PHE A 13 5.02 -1.75 -4.71
C PHE A 13 5.08 -0.30 -4.23
N GLU A 14 6.26 0.19 -3.83
CA GLU A 14 6.44 1.58 -3.39
C GLU A 14 6.04 2.56 -4.51
N SER A 15 6.46 2.32 -5.76
CA SER A 15 6.11 3.18 -6.89
C SER A 15 4.61 3.23 -7.16
N LEU A 16 3.90 2.13 -6.94
CA LEU A 16 2.45 2.03 -7.18
C LEU A 16 1.63 2.52 -5.99
N ALA A 17 2.06 2.24 -4.75
CA ALA A 17 1.27 2.45 -3.54
C ALA A 17 1.56 3.78 -2.83
N LEU A 18 2.81 4.30 -2.86
CA LEU A 18 3.16 5.59 -2.25
C LEU A 18 2.27 6.77 -2.73
N PRO A 19 1.89 6.86 -4.02
CA PRO A 19 0.97 7.91 -4.48
C PRO A 19 -0.40 7.87 -3.79
N PHE A 20 -0.87 6.69 -3.39
CA PHE A 20 -2.18 6.49 -2.74
C PHE A 20 -2.12 6.60 -1.22
N MET A 21 -0.94 6.60 -0.60
CA MET A 21 -0.78 6.65 0.86
C MET A 21 -1.54 7.83 1.49
N ARG A 22 -1.42 9.04 0.92
CA ARG A 22 -2.14 10.23 1.40
C ARG A 22 -3.66 10.09 1.25
N ALA A 23 -4.13 9.49 0.16
CA ALA A 23 -5.56 9.31 -0.07
C ALA A 23 -6.15 8.25 0.88
N LEU A 24 -5.43 7.15 1.11
CA LEU A 24 -5.79 6.11 2.07
C LEU A 24 -5.81 6.66 3.49
N TYR A 25 -4.78 7.40 3.90
CA TYR A 25 -4.74 8.03 5.21
C TYR A 25 -5.91 9.02 5.42
N ASN A 26 -6.21 9.88 4.44
CA ASN A 26 -7.36 10.78 4.54
C ASN A 26 -8.69 10.05 4.61
N THR A 27 -8.81 8.90 3.94
CA THR A 27 -10.01 8.05 4.00
C THR A 27 -10.12 7.39 5.36
N ALA A 28 -9.04 6.83 5.88
CA ALA A 28 -8.96 6.24 7.21
C ALA A 28 -9.29 7.29 8.29
N LEU A 29 -8.74 8.50 8.20
CA LEU A 29 -9.01 9.60 9.13
C LEU A 29 -10.48 10.02 9.13
N ARG A 30 -11.15 9.98 7.97
CA ARG A 30 -12.59 10.23 7.89
C ARG A 30 -13.44 9.13 8.54
N LEU A 31 -12.93 7.90 8.59
CA LEU A 31 -13.63 6.74 9.18
C LEU A 31 -13.41 6.65 10.68
N THR A 32 -12.17 6.83 11.14
CA THR A 32 -11.79 6.67 12.56
C THR A 32 -12.00 7.95 13.36
N GLN A 33 -11.93 9.11 12.71
CA GLN A 33 -11.90 10.44 13.35
C GLN A 33 -10.74 10.64 14.34
N GLU A 34 -9.81 9.69 14.40
CA GLU A 34 -8.60 9.71 15.23
C GLU A 34 -7.37 9.45 14.32
N PRO A 35 -6.38 10.38 14.28
CA PRO A 35 -5.08 10.19 13.63
C PRO A 35 -4.33 8.88 13.90
N GLN A 36 -4.27 8.38 15.14
CA GLN A 36 -3.62 7.12 15.55
C GLN A 36 -4.32 5.93 14.92
N ASP A 37 -5.63 5.81 15.12
CA ASP A 37 -6.42 4.73 14.52
C ASP A 37 -6.36 4.76 12.99
N ALA A 38 -6.32 5.96 12.39
CA ALA A 38 -6.15 6.12 10.95
C ALA A 38 -4.78 5.62 10.46
N ALA A 39 -3.72 5.90 11.21
CA ALA A 39 -2.37 5.44 10.91
C ALA A 39 -2.26 3.92 11.02
N ASP A 40 -2.87 3.33 12.06
CA ASP A 40 -2.89 1.88 12.25
C ASP A 40 -3.69 1.17 11.16
N LEU A 41 -4.87 1.67 10.82
CA LEU A 41 -5.68 1.13 9.72
C LEU A 41 -4.95 1.22 8.38
N MET A 42 -4.27 2.34 8.12
CA MET A 42 -3.46 2.51 6.91
C MET A 42 -2.30 1.51 6.90
N GLN A 43 -1.54 1.38 7.98
CA GLN A 43 -0.46 0.41 8.08
C GLN A 43 -0.93 -1.02 7.84
N GLU A 44 -2.05 -1.44 8.45
CA GLU A 44 -2.57 -2.79 8.27
C GLU A 44 -3.01 -3.05 6.82
N THR A 45 -3.61 -2.05 6.17
CA THR A 45 -3.99 -2.11 4.75
C THR A 45 -2.75 -2.29 3.87
N PHE A 46 -1.71 -1.48 4.08
CA PHE A 46 -0.45 -1.58 3.34
C PHE A 46 0.27 -2.90 3.59
N LEU A 47 0.26 -3.43 4.82
CA LEU A 47 0.85 -4.74 5.14
C LEU A 47 0.12 -5.88 4.44
N ARG A 48 -1.22 -5.84 4.41
CA ARG A 48 -2.03 -6.83 3.68
C ARG A 48 -1.75 -6.76 2.19
N ALA A 49 -1.71 -5.56 1.62
CA ALA A 49 -1.37 -5.34 0.22
C ALA A 49 0.03 -5.85 -0.10
N TYR A 50 1.04 -5.52 0.71
CA TYR A 50 2.41 -6.00 0.48
C TYR A 50 2.50 -7.54 0.46
N ARG A 51 1.75 -8.22 1.35
CA ARG A 51 1.69 -9.70 1.39
C ARG A 51 1.02 -10.32 0.17
N THR A 52 0.05 -9.63 -0.43
CA THR A 52 -0.66 -10.12 -1.63
C THR A 52 -0.10 -9.56 -2.92
N PHE A 53 0.92 -8.70 -2.85
CA PHE A 53 1.51 -8.02 -4.00
C PHE A 53 2.21 -8.98 -4.97
N GLU A 54 2.72 -10.12 -4.48
CA GLU A 54 3.24 -11.19 -5.34
C GLU A 54 2.17 -11.75 -6.30
N ASN A 55 0.88 -11.63 -5.95
CA ASN A 55 -0.26 -12.01 -6.78
C ASN A 55 -0.86 -10.82 -7.55
N PHE A 56 -0.35 -9.60 -7.36
CA PHE A 56 -0.85 -8.42 -8.05
C PHE A 56 -0.39 -8.44 -9.51
N THR A 57 -1.30 -8.15 -10.43
CA THR A 57 -0.98 -8.04 -11.86
C THR A 57 -0.77 -6.56 -12.23
N PRO A 58 0.46 -6.17 -12.63
CA PRO A 58 0.74 -4.82 -13.10
C PRO A 58 -0.18 -4.42 -14.26
N GLY A 59 -0.78 -3.23 -14.20
CA GLY A 59 -1.73 -2.72 -15.20
C GLY A 59 -3.21 -2.79 -14.77
N THR A 60 -3.50 -3.42 -13.63
CA THR A 60 -4.83 -3.32 -12.98
C THR A 60 -4.93 -2.08 -12.10
N ASN A 61 -6.16 -1.68 -11.73
CA ASN A 61 -6.38 -0.48 -10.93
C ASN A 61 -5.86 -0.66 -9.49
N CYS A 62 -4.63 -0.24 -9.25
CA CYS A 62 -3.95 -0.36 -7.95
C CYS A 62 -4.75 0.29 -6.81
N LYS A 63 -5.48 1.38 -7.09
CA LYS A 63 -6.35 2.05 -6.10
C LYS A 63 -7.55 1.20 -5.66
N ALA A 64 -8.07 0.35 -6.55
CA ALA A 64 -9.19 -0.54 -6.22
C ALA A 64 -8.73 -1.85 -5.59
N TRP A 65 -7.44 -2.17 -5.74
CA TRP A 65 -6.81 -3.35 -5.18
C TRP A 65 -6.24 -3.10 -3.77
N LEU A 66 -5.74 -1.88 -3.52
CA LEU A 66 -5.45 -1.34 -2.18
C LEU A 66 -6.73 -1.03 -1.41
#